data_AF-A0A966XH64-F1
#
_entry.id   AF-A0A966XH64-F1
#
_cell.length_a   1.000
_cell.length_b   1.000
_cell.length_c   1.000
_cell.angle_alpha   90.00
_cell.angle_beta   90.00
_cell.angle_gamma   90.00
#
_symmetry.space_group_name_H-M   'P 1'
#
loop_
_entity.id
_entity.type
_entity.pdbx_description
1 polymer ?
#
loop_
_entity_poly.entity_id
_entity_poly.type
_entity_poly.pdbx_seq_one_letter_code
_entity_poly.pdbx_strand_id
1 'polypeptide(L)'
;WNFLPTALAALQSSETRKNDHYQLIPVPLKKADGTPRETTKIAFEGLSSLKVLQGKMAALDPDADYFLSPLCKSAQESVLSTSENLENTEGQRTEEKIIGIIDVGIAFWNKTFLDDLGVCRFVDIGFMDLDSGKEAVSFIGQEGIAKYCTQMQKEGEKNVLRDLGTNYPKSTFARQKNILPLYRWHGFSHGTAMAHLAAPDRTKLMGLELPVNAVMDSTGDTLTSIVGIAIEALAKRAQQWGQAQNKDVSLGIVLSFGFMGGPHDGQHPIARQISSMRPLEMRKKAM
;
A
#
# COMPACT_ATOMS: atom_id res chain seq x y z
N TRP A 1 -11.02 16.26 3.59
CA TRP A 1 -11.54 15.25 2.66
C TRP A 1 -12.38 14.27 3.47
N ASN A 2 -13.71 14.31 3.34
CA ASN A 2 -14.60 13.54 4.21
C ASN A 2 -14.99 12.23 3.51
N PHE A 3 -14.16 11.19 3.64
CA PHE A 3 -14.37 9.87 3.00
C PHE A 3 -15.52 9.05 3.63
N LEU A 4 -16.04 9.51 4.77
CA LEU A 4 -17.04 8.81 5.57
C LEU A 4 -18.38 8.52 4.89
N PRO A 5 -18.99 9.43 4.09
CA PRO A 5 -20.25 9.14 3.43
C PRO A 5 -20.12 7.96 2.44
N THR A 6 -19.05 7.95 1.65
CA THR A 6 -18.78 6.88 0.67
C THR A 6 -18.44 5.57 1.37
N ALA A 7 -17.60 5.62 2.42
CA ALA A 7 -17.29 4.43 3.22
C ALA A 7 -18.57 3.84 3.82
N LEU A 8 -19.43 4.66 4.44
CA LEU A 8 -20.65 4.17 5.06
C LEU A 8 -21.63 3.56 4.03
N ALA A 9 -21.78 4.17 2.86
CA ALA A 9 -22.60 3.61 1.79
C ALA A 9 -22.10 2.22 1.34
N ALA A 10 -20.78 2.06 1.19
CA ALA A 10 -20.17 0.76 0.87
C ALA A 10 -20.39 -0.27 1.98
N LEU A 11 -20.35 0.16 3.25
CA LEU A 11 -20.59 -0.69 4.42
C LEU A 11 -22.04 -1.14 4.59
N GLN A 12 -23.00 -0.37 4.07
CA GLN A 12 -24.42 -0.71 4.14
C GLN A 12 -24.86 -1.71 3.05
N SER A 13 -24.03 -1.93 2.01
CA SER A 13 -24.26 -2.95 1.00
C SER A 13 -24.22 -4.37 1.59
N SER A 14 -24.96 -5.31 0.98
CA SER A 14 -25.15 -6.66 1.52
C SER A 14 -23.87 -7.51 1.58
N GLU A 15 -22.85 -7.20 0.78
CA GLU A 15 -21.61 -7.97 0.71
C GLU A 15 -20.59 -7.63 1.81
N THR A 16 -20.63 -6.42 2.37
CA THR A 16 -19.69 -5.93 3.38
C THR A 16 -20.13 -6.19 4.83
N ARG A 17 -21.37 -6.67 5.03
CA ARG A 17 -21.92 -7.07 6.35
C ARG A 17 -21.23 -8.27 7.01
N LYS A 18 -20.18 -8.83 6.39
CA LYS A 18 -19.41 -9.95 6.96
C LYS A 18 -18.54 -9.56 8.16
N ASN A 19 -18.33 -8.26 8.41
CA ASN A 19 -17.56 -7.77 9.55
C ASN A 19 -18.48 -7.26 10.66
N ASP A 20 -18.46 -7.92 11.81
CA ASP A 20 -19.26 -7.52 12.97
C ASP A 20 -18.72 -6.23 13.62
N HIS A 21 -17.43 -5.93 13.42
CA HIS A 21 -16.72 -4.85 14.08
C HIS A 21 -15.80 -4.09 13.12
N TYR A 22 -15.64 -2.80 13.43
CA TYR A 22 -14.74 -1.87 12.76
C TYR A 22 -13.87 -1.18 13.79
N GLN A 23 -12.78 -0.58 13.34
CA GLN A 23 -11.91 0.25 14.15
C GLN A 23 -11.91 1.67 13.60
N LEU A 24 -12.21 2.63 14.47
CA LEU A 24 -12.00 4.05 14.23
C LEU A 24 -10.57 4.39 14.60
N ILE A 25 -9.82 4.86 13.59
CA ILE A 25 -8.40 5.22 13.72
C ILE A 25 -8.29 6.74 13.55
N PRO A 26 -7.88 7.49 14.59
CA PRO A 26 -7.78 8.93 14.51
C PRO A 26 -6.59 9.34 13.62
N VAL A 27 -6.77 10.44 12.88
CA VAL A 27 -5.76 11.05 12.02
C VAL A 27 -5.67 12.54 12.35
N PRO A 28 -4.49 13.04 12.80
CA PRO A 28 -3.25 12.30 13.07
C PRO A 28 -3.35 11.38 14.31
N LEU A 29 -2.53 10.32 14.36
CA LEU A 29 -2.48 9.35 15.48
C LEU A 29 -1.99 9.94 16.82
N LYS A 30 -1.44 11.15 16.81
CA LYS A 30 -0.97 11.87 17.99
C LYS A 30 -1.58 13.27 18.03
N LYS A 31 -1.82 13.79 19.22
CA LYS A 31 -2.21 15.19 19.44
C LYS A 31 -1.01 16.12 19.24
N ALA A 32 -1.27 17.43 19.20
CA ALA A 32 -0.23 18.45 19.02
C ALA A 32 0.85 18.42 20.13
N ASP A 33 0.49 17.97 21.33
CA ASP A 33 1.39 17.78 22.47
C ASP A 33 2.20 16.45 22.41
N GLY A 34 2.01 15.64 21.36
CA GLY A 34 2.69 14.36 21.16
C GLY A 34 2.03 13.17 21.85
N THR A 35 0.96 13.37 22.64
CA THR A 35 0.22 12.27 23.27
C THR A 35 -0.50 11.42 22.21
N PRO A 36 -0.50 10.06 22.33
CA PRO A 36 -1.24 9.20 21.41
C PRO A 36 -2.75 9.45 21.49
N ARG A 37 -3.44 9.41 20.35
CA ARG A 37 -4.91 9.35 20.29
C ARG A 37 -5.35 7.88 20.31
N GLU A 38 -6.46 7.59 20.99
CA GLU A 38 -6.96 6.23 21.12
C GLU A 38 -7.72 5.77 19.86
N THR A 39 -7.46 4.53 19.43
CA THR A 39 -8.29 3.85 18.44
C THR A 39 -9.46 3.18 19.13
N THR A 40 -10.67 3.29 18.58
CA THR A 40 -11.87 2.70 19.20
C THR A 40 -12.48 1.63 18.31
N LYS A 41 -12.77 0.46 18.88
CA LYS A 41 -13.56 -0.57 18.19
C LYS A 41 -15.05 -0.20 18.25
N ILE A 42 -15.75 -0.31 17.13
CA ILE A 42 -17.18 -0.07 17.03
C ILE A 42 -17.87 -1.26 16.38
N ALA A 43 -19.00 -1.67 16.94
CA ALA A 43 -19.85 -2.69 16.31
C ALA A 43 -20.54 -2.11 15.06
N PHE A 44 -20.73 -2.93 14.04
CA PHE A 44 -21.44 -2.55 12.80
C PHE A 44 -22.85 -2.02 13.06
N GLU A 45 -23.57 -2.60 14.02
CA GLU A 45 -24.91 -2.16 14.42
C GLU A 45 -24.91 -0.70 14.92
N GLY A 46 -23.78 -0.23 15.44
CA GLY A 46 -23.57 1.17 15.83
C GLY A 46 -23.33 2.14 14.67
N LEU A 47 -23.29 1.67 13.42
CA LEU A 47 -23.07 2.42 12.17
C LEU A 47 -24.37 2.60 11.36
N SER A 48 -25.49 2.83 12.03
CA SER A 48 -26.80 2.94 11.37
C SER A 48 -26.94 4.18 10.47
N SER A 49 -26.16 5.24 10.70
CA SER A 49 -26.15 6.44 9.85
C SER A 49 -24.87 7.24 9.99
N LEU A 50 -24.61 8.11 9.00
CA LEU A 50 -23.46 9.02 9.01
C LEU A 50 -23.49 9.95 10.22
N LYS A 51 -24.67 10.42 10.60
CA LYS A 51 -24.87 11.30 11.76
C LYS A 51 -24.46 10.61 13.07
N VAL A 52 -24.77 9.33 13.23
CA VAL A 52 -24.38 8.54 14.40
C VAL A 52 -22.86 8.36 14.44
N LEU A 53 -22.24 8.04 13.30
CA LEU A 53 -20.79 7.87 13.22
C LEU A 53 -20.04 9.18 13.50
N GLN A 54 -20.50 10.30 12.93
CA GLN A 54 -19.96 11.63 13.20
C GLN A 54 -20.12 12.02 14.68
N GLY A 55 -21.26 11.72 15.30
CA GLY A 55 -21.46 11.94 16.73
C GLY A 55 -20.49 11.14 17.61
N LYS A 56 -20.23 9.88 17.25
CA LYS A 56 -19.23 9.03 17.94
C LYS A 56 -17.82 9.58 17.77
N MET A 57 -17.42 9.97 16.56
CA MET A 57 -16.11 10.56 16.31
C MET A 57 -15.89 11.84 17.11
N ALA A 58 -16.86 12.76 17.08
CA ALA A 58 -16.79 14.01 17.84
C ALA A 58 -16.74 13.80 19.35
N ALA A 59 -17.39 12.75 19.87
CA ALA A 59 -17.33 12.38 21.27
C ALA A 59 -15.99 11.73 21.68
N LEU A 60 -15.31 11.06 20.76
CA LEU A 60 -13.99 10.46 21.00
C LEU A 60 -12.91 11.54 21.01
N ASP A 61 -12.87 12.36 19.97
CA ASP A 61 -11.93 13.48 19.86
C ASP A 61 -12.42 14.47 18.79
N PRO A 62 -12.93 15.65 19.19
CA PRO A 62 -13.49 16.61 18.25
C PRO A 62 -12.44 17.25 17.32
N ASP A 63 -11.16 17.12 17.65
CA ASP A 63 -10.04 17.68 16.90
C ASP A 63 -9.34 16.64 16.00
N ALA A 64 -9.92 15.45 15.83
CA ALA A 64 -9.41 14.41 14.93
C ALA A 64 -10.38 14.14 13.78
N ASP A 65 -9.80 13.93 12.59
CA ASP A 65 -10.46 13.15 11.56
C ASP A 65 -10.30 11.65 11.90
N TYR A 66 -11.18 10.80 11.37
CA TYR A 66 -11.08 9.35 11.57
C TYR A 66 -11.15 8.58 10.27
N PHE A 67 -10.34 7.52 10.21
CA PHE A 67 -10.46 6.46 9.24
C PHE A 67 -11.25 5.29 9.85
N LEU A 68 -12.14 4.69 9.06
CA LEU A 68 -12.92 3.53 9.47
C LEU A 68 -12.34 2.28 8.79
N SER A 69 -11.71 1.41 9.59
CA SER A 69 -11.08 0.18 9.09
C SER A 69 -11.90 -1.06 9.50
N PRO A 70 -12.21 -1.99 8.60
CA PRO A 70 -12.83 -3.26 8.97
C PRO A 70 -11.88 -4.12 9.82
N LEU A 71 -12.37 -4.66 10.93
CA LEU A 71 -11.61 -5.65 11.71
C LEU A 71 -11.81 -7.03 11.07
N CYS A 72 -10.99 -7.34 10.07
CA CYS A 72 -11.07 -8.62 9.39
C CYS A 72 -10.49 -9.74 10.28
N LYS A 73 -11.34 -10.63 10.80
CA LYS A 73 -10.92 -11.80 11.61
C LYS A 73 -9.92 -12.70 10.86
N SER A 74 -10.08 -12.84 9.54
CA SER A 74 -9.27 -13.76 8.72
C SER A 74 -7.82 -13.32 8.49
N ALA A 75 -7.54 -12.01 8.56
CA ALA A 75 -6.17 -11.51 8.39
C ALA A 75 -5.26 -11.89 9.57
N GLN A 76 -5.83 -12.03 10.78
CA GLN A 76 -5.09 -12.47 11.96
C GLN A 76 -4.92 -14.00 12.02
N GLU A 77 -5.90 -14.77 11.56
CA GLU A 77 -5.87 -16.23 11.66
C GLU A 77 -5.04 -16.91 10.54
N SER A 78 -4.96 -16.35 9.32
CA SER A 78 -4.19 -16.99 8.23
C SER A 78 -2.65 -16.87 8.38
N VAL A 79 -2.19 -16.00 9.28
CA VAL A 79 -0.75 -15.78 9.53
C VAL A 79 -0.23 -16.67 10.66
N LEU A 80 -1.08 -17.05 11.62
CA LEU A 80 -0.69 -17.87 12.78
C LEU A 80 -0.61 -19.38 12.50
N SER A 81 -1.16 -19.87 11.39
CA SER A 81 -1.19 -21.31 11.08
C SER A 81 0.00 -21.84 10.25
N THR A 82 0.93 -20.97 9.83
CA THR A 82 2.05 -21.36 8.94
C THR A 82 3.38 -21.64 9.64
N SER A 83 3.44 -21.69 10.97
CA SER A 83 4.71 -21.76 11.72
C SER A 83 5.07 -23.12 12.31
N GLU A 84 4.21 -24.14 12.18
CA GLU A 84 4.47 -25.46 12.76
C GLU A 84 4.49 -26.52 11.66
N ASN A 85 5.63 -27.20 11.51
CA ASN A 85 5.95 -28.28 10.55
C ASN A 85 6.71 -27.85 9.28
N LEU A 86 8.01 -27.61 9.42
CA LEU A 86 8.99 -27.74 8.32
C LEU A 86 10.04 -28.76 8.73
N GLU A 87 9.70 -30.05 8.58
CA GLU A 87 10.72 -31.07 8.36
C GLU A 87 11.27 -30.86 6.94
N ASN A 88 12.56 -30.54 6.84
CA ASN A 88 13.26 -30.26 5.60
C ASN A 88 13.35 -31.51 4.73
N THR A 89 12.42 -31.67 3.78
CA THR A 89 12.61 -32.55 2.63
C THR A 89 13.49 -31.83 1.59
N GLU A 90 14.66 -32.38 1.28
CA GLU A 90 15.55 -31.88 0.23
C GLU A 90 14.79 -31.74 -1.10
N GLY A 91 14.74 -30.51 -1.64
CA GLY A 91 14.17 -30.21 -2.95
C GLY A 91 12.85 -29.43 -2.95
N GLN A 92 12.21 -29.19 -1.80
CA GLN A 92 11.00 -28.39 -1.74
C GLN A 92 11.35 -26.91 -1.57
N ARG A 93 10.99 -26.07 -2.55
CA ARG A 93 11.11 -24.61 -2.42
C ARG A 93 10.22 -24.14 -1.28
N THR A 94 10.76 -23.27 -0.44
CA THR A 94 9.97 -22.58 0.58
C THR A 94 9.13 -21.50 -0.10
N GLU A 95 7.87 -21.39 0.30
CA GLU A 95 6.98 -20.32 -0.12
C GLU A 95 7.26 -19.06 0.72
N GLU A 96 7.42 -17.93 0.04
CA GLU A 96 7.57 -16.61 0.64
C GLU A 96 6.34 -15.75 0.32
N LYS A 97 5.75 -15.17 1.35
CA LYS A 97 4.65 -14.21 1.19
C LYS A 97 5.22 -12.80 1.04
N ILE A 98 4.80 -12.09 0.01
CA ILE A 98 5.13 -10.69 -0.24
C ILE A 98 3.84 -9.90 -0.37
N ILE A 99 3.80 -8.70 0.21
CA ILE A 99 2.73 -7.74 -0.04
C ILE A 99 3.23 -6.62 -0.96
N GLY A 100 2.60 -6.51 -2.12
CA GLY A 100 2.77 -5.43 -3.09
C GLY A 100 1.88 -4.24 -2.75
N ILE A 101 2.45 -3.05 -2.62
CA ILE A 101 1.73 -1.79 -2.36
C ILE A 101 1.73 -0.96 -3.64
N ILE A 102 0.55 -0.71 -4.22
CA ILE A 102 0.38 0.23 -5.33
C ILE A 102 -0.28 1.47 -4.76
N ASP A 103 0.52 2.52 -4.57
CA ASP A 103 0.06 3.76 -3.95
C ASP A 103 0.91 4.95 -4.40
N VAL A 104 0.79 6.08 -3.73
CA VAL A 104 1.67 7.24 -3.90
C VAL A 104 2.41 7.62 -2.63
N GLY A 105 3.59 8.22 -2.86
CA GLY A 105 4.44 8.77 -1.82
C GLY A 105 5.01 7.71 -0.88
N ILE A 106 5.36 6.51 -1.35
CA ILE A 106 5.78 5.42 -0.47
C ILE A 106 7.17 5.72 0.11
N ALA A 107 7.22 6.29 1.31
CA ALA A 107 8.46 6.58 2.04
C ALA A 107 9.05 5.30 2.63
N PHE A 108 9.57 4.41 1.77
CA PHE A 108 10.15 3.11 2.13
C PHE A 108 11.37 3.22 3.06
N TRP A 109 11.99 4.41 3.17
CA TRP A 109 13.07 4.71 4.13
C TRP A 109 12.57 5.01 5.55
N ASN A 110 11.25 4.97 5.79
CA ASN A 110 10.68 5.20 7.11
C ASN A 110 11.16 4.11 8.09
N LYS A 111 11.60 4.54 9.30
CA LYS A 111 12.12 3.65 10.34
C LYS A 111 11.18 2.50 10.74
N THR A 112 9.86 2.65 10.55
CA THR A 112 8.88 1.60 10.82
C THR A 112 9.08 0.37 9.92
N PHE A 113 9.73 0.54 8.76
CA PHE A 113 10.03 -0.54 7.82
C PHE A 113 11.43 -1.14 8.01
N LEU A 114 12.21 -0.64 8.96
CA LEU A 114 13.54 -1.17 9.26
C LEU A 114 13.44 -2.19 10.39
N ASP A 115 14.19 -3.29 10.29
CA ASP A 115 14.39 -4.22 11.41
C ASP A 115 15.44 -3.71 12.41
N ASP A 116 15.74 -4.51 13.43
CA ASP A 116 16.70 -4.15 14.49
C ASP A 116 18.14 -3.99 13.97
N LEU A 117 18.43 -4.51 12.77
CA LEU A 117 19.71 -4.37 12.08
C LEU A 117 19.71 -3.22 11.05
N GLY A 118 18.59 -2.49 10.94
CA GLY A 118 18.42 -1.40 9.99
C GLY A 118 18.12 -1.88 8.56
N VAL A 119 17.81 -3.15 8.36
CA VAL A 119 17.45 -3.71 7.04
C VAL A 119 15.99 -3.38 6.75
N CYS A 120 15.74 -2.82 5.57
CA CYS A 120 14.39 -2.48 5.16
C CYS A 120 13.60 -3.74 4.73
N ARG A 121 12.35 -3.83 5.17
CA ARG A 121 11.39 -4.87 4.77
C ARG A 121 10.96 -4.77 3.31
N PHE A 122 11.12 -3.61 2.68
CA PHE A 122 10.95 -3.47 1.24
C PHE A 122 12.09 -4.17 0.50
N VAL A 123 11.76 -5.15 -0.33
CA VAL A 123 12.74 -5.83 -1.18
C VAL A 123 12.93 -5.14 -2.53
N ASP A 124 11.90 -4.44 -3.01
CA ASP A 124 11.91 -3.63 -4.22
C ASP A 124 10.93 -2.45 -4.08
N ILE A 125 11.27 -1.31 -4.69
CA ILE A 125 10.34 -0.19 -4.90
C ILE A 125 10.41 0.27 -6.36
N GLY A 126 9.26 0.29 -7.03
CA GLY A 126 9.09 0.72 -8.41
C GLY A 126 8.61 2.16 -8.50
N PHE A 127 9.08 2.88 -9.52
CA PHE A 127 8.59 4.21 -9.88
C PHE A 127 8.08 4.18 -11.31
N MET A 128 6.81 4.53 -11.49
CA MET A 128 6.19 4.52 -12.82
C MET A 128 6.48 5.82 -13.58
N ASP A 129 6.87 5.69 -14.85
CA ASP A 129 7.11 6.79 -15.78
C ASP A 129 6.68 6.38 -17.20
N LEU A 130 5.53 6.89 -17.63
CA LEU A 130 4.93 6.58 -18.92
C LEU A 130 5.44 7.48 -20.05
N ASP A 131 6.12 8.58 -19.71
CA ASP A 131 6.53 9.61 -20.67
C ASP A 131 7.99 9.43 -21.12
N SER A 132 8.77 8.64 -20.38
CA SER A 132 10.22 8.48 -20.63
C SER A 132 10.58 7.78 -21.94
N GLY A 133 9.62 7.11 -22.60
CA GLY A 133 9.88 6.23 -23.74
C GLY A 133 10.72 4.98 -23.40
N LYS A 134 10.97 4.73 -22.10
CA LYS A 134 11.65 3.54 -21.56
C LYS A 134 10.63 2.55 -21.00
N GLU A 135 11.10 1.61 -20.18
CA GLU A 135 10.22 0.74 -19.39
C GLU A 135 9.27 1.58 -18.51
N ALA A 136 7.99 1.22 -18.49
CA ALA A 136 6.95 1.95 -17.78
C ALA A 136 7.19 2.03 -16.26
N VAL A 137 7.95 1.11 -15.69
CA VAL A 137 8.25 1.06 -14.25
C VAL A 137 9.74 0.78 -14.05
N SER A 138 10.43 1.65 -13.31
CA SER A 138 11.82 1.47 -12.91
C SER A 138 11.90 1.01 -11.46
N PHE A 139 12.43 -0.18 -11.21
CA PHE A 139 12.61 -0.73 -9.86
C PHE A 139 14.01 -0.43 -9.29
N ILE A 140 14.06 -0.11 -8.01
CA ILE A 140 15.28 -0.22 -7.20
C ILE A 140 15.14 -1.40 -6.24
N GLY A 141 16.14 -2.27 -6.24
CA GLY A 141 16.23 -3.40 -5.33
C GLY A 141 16.87 -3.04 -3.99
N GLN A 142 17.11 -4.04 -3.17
CA GLN A 142 17.58 -3.90 -1.79
C GLN A 142 18.82 -3.02 -1.62
N GLU A 143 19.81 -3.09 -2.51
CA GLU A 143 21.00 -2.24 -2.45
C GLU A 143 20.65 -0.75 -2.64
N GLY A 144 19.84 -0.44 -3.64
CA GLY A 144 19.35 0.91 -3.89
C GLY A 144 18.47 1.41 -2.73
N ILE A 145 17.63 0.55 -2.17
CA ILE A 145 16.82 0.86 -0.98
C ILE A 145 17.72 1.17 0.23
N ALA A 146 18.76 0.36 0.47
CA ALA A 146 19.69 0.53 1.57
C ALA A 146 20.46 1.85 1.46
N LYS A 147 20.81 2.30 0.25
CA LYS A 147 21.38 3.62 -0.01
C LYS A 147 20.48 4.73 0.55
N TYR A 148 19.19 4.74 0.21
CA TYR A 148 18.26 5.77 0.68
C TYR A 148 17.96 5.66 2.17
N CYS A 149 17.90 4.46 2.74
CA CYS A 149 17.75 4.27 4.20
C CYS A 149 18.97 4.83 4.96
N THR A 150 20.18 4.58 4.44
CA THR A 150 21.43 5.13 5.00
C THR A 150 21.46 6.65 4.87
N GLN A 151 21.05 7.18 3.71
CA GLN A 151 20.97 8.62 3.48
C GLN A 151 19.96 9.29 4.43
N MET A 152 18.80 8.67 4.68
CA MET A 152 17.83 9.16 5.67
C MET A 152 18.47 9.31 7.06
N GLN A 153 19.28 8.34 7.48
CA GLN A 153 19.94 8.37 8.79
C GLN A 153 21.05 9.42 8.88
N LYS A 154 21.84 9.61 7.81
CA LYS A 154 23.02 10.49 7.82
C LYS A 154 22.72 11.93 7.44
N GLU A 155 21.85 12.12 6.45
CA GLU A 155 21.62 13.41 5.77
C GLU A 155 20.18 13.92 5.95
N GLY A 156 19.27 13.07 6.43
CA GLY A 156 17.88 13.41 6.68
C GLY A 156 16.98 13.33 5.43
N GLU A 157 15.67 13.36 5.69
CA GLU A 157 14.61 13.14 4.69
C GLU A 157 14.67 14.11 3.52
N LYS A 158 15.04 15.37 3.74
CA LYS A 158 15.14 16.38 2.68
C LYS A 158 16.11 15.97 1.56
N ASN A 159 17.23 15.33 1.91
CA ASN A 159 18.23 14.89 0.93
C ASN A 159 17.76 13.64 0.17
N VAL A 160 17.08 12.71 0.86
CA VAL A 160 16.42 11.55 0.23
C VAL A 160 15.38 12.01 -0.80
N LEU A 161 14.49 12.93 -0.40
CA LEU A 161 13.45 13.46 -1.29
C LEU A 161 14.04 14.19 -2.50
N ARG A 162 15.13 14.93 -2.31
CA ARG A 162 15.83 15.61 -3.41
C ARG A 162 16.42 14.60 -4.41
N ASP A 163 17.10 13.56 -3.91
CA ASP A 163 17.72 12.54 -4.77
C ASP A 163 16.65 11.74 -5.52
N LEU A 164 15.61 11.27 -4.83
CA LEU A 164 14.47 10.59 -5.46
C LEU A 164 13.77 11.47 -6.48
N GLY A 165 13.49 12.74 -6.16
CA GLY A 165 12.85 13.66 -7.08
C GLY A 165 13.69 13.98 -8.32
N THR A 166 15.01 13.86 -8.23
CA THR A 166 15.93 14.03 -9.37
C THR A 166 15.97 12.78 -10.25
N ASN A 167 16.04 11.60 -9.65
CA ASN A 167 16.15 10.33 -10.38
C ASN A 167 14.80 9.82 -10.92
N TYR A 168 13.69 10.19 -10.27
CA TYR A 168 12.33 9.77 -10.62
C TYR A 168 11.43 11.01 -10.77
N PRO A 169 11.58 11.76 -11.88
CA PRO A 169 10.94 13.06 -12.06
C PRO A 169 9.42 13.00 -12.18
N LYS A 170 8.80 11.82 -12.32
CA LYS A 170 7.34 11.63 -12.30
C LYS A 170 6.78 11.17 -10.94
N SER A 171 7.66 10.86 -9.99
CA SER A 171 7.27 10.52 -8.63
C SER A 171 6.60 11.71 -7.92
N THR A 172 5.87 11.42 -6.86
CA THR A 172 5.28 12.43 -5.97
C THR A 172 6.32 13.16 -5.12
N PHE A 173 7.56 12.66 -5.07
CA PHE A 173 8.72 13.30 -4.45
C PHE A 173 9.36 14.36 -5.34
N ALA A 174 9.13 14.29 -6.66
CA ALA A 174 9.71 15.22 -7.61
C ALA A 174 9.04 16.59 -7.59
N ARG A 175 9.86 17.64 -7.78
CA ARG A 175 9.35 18.98 -8.04
C ARG A 175 8.98 19.08 -9.51
N GLN A 176 7.72 19.39 -9.79
CA GLN A 176 7.25 19.64 -11.16
C GLN A 176 7.38 21.12 -11.51
N LYS A 177 7.30 21.44 -12.81
CA LYS A 177 7.29 22.83 -13.28
C LYS A 177 6.13 23.58 -12.60
N ASN A 178 6.45 24.61 -11.84
CA ASN A 178 5.51 25.45 -11.08
C ASN A 178 4.68 24.74 -9.99
N ILE A 179 4.98 23.48 -9.67
CA ILE A 179 4.25 22.72 -8.63
C ILE A 179 5.27 22.13 -7.66
N LEU A 180 5.07 22.41 -6.37
CA LEU A 180 5.87 21.81 -5.29
C LEU A 180 5.62 20.29 -5.26
N PRO A 181 6.57 19.47 -4.78
CA PRO A 181 6.33 18.05 -4.57
C PRO A 181 5.03 17.81 -3.80
N LEU A 182 4.25 16.81 -4.23
CA LEU A 182 3.02 16.42 -3.54
C LEU A 182 3.35 15.90 -2.14
N TYR A 183 4.38 15.05 -2.05
CA TYR A 183 4.92 14.65 -0.76
C TYR A 183 6.01 15.63 -0.31
N ARG A 184 5.78 16.28 0.82
CA ARG A 184 6.71 17.25 1.41
C ARG A 184 7.43 16.64 2.60
N TRP A 185 8.57 17.24 2.95
CA TRP A 185 9.29 16.90 4.17
C TRP A 185 8.36 16.96 5.39
N HIS A 186 8.39 15.91 6.23
CA HIS A 186 7.46 15.71 7.36
C HIS A 186 5.97 15.64 6.98
N GLY A 187 5.66 15.46 5.71
CA GLY A 187 4.30 15.30 5.20
C GLY A 187 3.73 13.93 5.52
N PHE A 188 2.41 13.85 5.53
CA PHE A 188 1.73 12.56 5.50
C PHE A 188 1.93 11.89 4.14
N SER A 189 2.22 10.59 4.17
CA SER A 189 2.20 9.73 2.99
C SER A 189 1.09 8.69 3.13
N HIS A 190 0.18 8.69 2.15
CA HIS A 190 -0.87 7.68 2.06
C HIS A 190 -0.29 6.29 1.83
N GLY A 191 0.60 6.13 0.85
CA GLY A 191 1.23 4.85 0.55
C GLY A 191 2.06 4.28 1.70
N THR A 192 2.75 5.13 2.46
CA THR A 192 3.45 4.70 3.69
C THR A 192 2.47 4.20 4.75
N ALA A 193 1.35 4.88 4.95
CA ALA A 193 0.33 4.43 5.90
C ALA A 193 -0.28 3.08 5.46
N MET A 194 -0.59 2.94 4.17
CA MET A 194 -1.16 1.70 3.62
C MET A 194 -0.16 0.53 3.71
N ALA A 195 1.11 0.77 3.40
CA ALA A 195 2.17 -0.23 3.57
C ALA A 195 2.30 -0.69 5.03
N HIS A 196 2.21 0.24 5.98
CA HIS A 196 2.27 -0.09 7.40
C HIS A 196 1.06 -0.90 7.88
N LEU A 197 -0.14 -0.57 7.40
CA LEU A 197 -1.37 -1.29 7.75
C LEU A 197 -1.44 -2.67 7.10
N ALA A 198 -0.93 -2.82 5.88
CA ALA A 198 -0.99 -4.06 5.11
C ALA A 198 -0.05 -5.14 5.65
N ALA A 199 1.12 -4.74 6.16
CA ALA A 199 2.12 -5.64 6.74
C ALA A 199 2.48 -5.20 8.17
N PRO A 200 1.59 -5.42 9.16
CA PRO A 200 1.85 -5.08 10.55
C PRO A 200 2.96 -5.97 11.17
N ASP A 201 3.27 -7.12 10.56
CA ASP A 201 4.32 -8.04 10.94
C ASP A 201 5.61 -7.85 10.13
N ARG A 202 6.62 -8.69 10.32
CA ARG A 202 7.89 -8.62 9.55
C ARG A 202 7.76 -9.11 8.08
N THR A 203 6.55 -9.20 7.51
CA THR A 203 6.34 -9.59 6.12
C THR A 203 7.07 -8.66 5.15
N LYS A 204 7.60 -9.25 4.07
CA LYS A 204 8.31 -8.53 3.02
C LYS A 204 7.35 -7.69 2.19
N LEU A 205 7.83 -6.51 1.82
CA LEU A 205 7.08 -5.54 1.03
C LEU A 205 7.72 -5.38 -0.34
N MET A 206 6.89 -5.18 -1.35
CA MET A 206 7.26 -4.53 -2.59
C MET A 206 6.37 -3.31 -2.74
N GLY A 207 6.89 -2.19 -3.22
CA GLY A 207 6.04 -1.04 -3.51
C GLY A 207 6.16 -0.62 -4.96
N LEU A 208 5.15 0.07 -5.45
CA LEU A 208 5.11 0.70 -6.74
C LEU A 208 4.43 2.05 -6.58
N GLU A 209 5.20 3.12 -6.78
CA GLU A 209 4.69 4.48 -6.73
C GLU A 209 4.10 4.87 -8.08
N LEU A 210 2.81 5.25 -8.05
CA LEU A 210 2.11 5.81 -9.21
C LEU A 210 2.62 7.22 -9.52
N PRO A 211 2.56 7.64 -10.81
CA PRO A 211 3.07 8.93 -11.20
C PRO A 211 2.14 10.06 -10.72
N VAL A 212 2.71 11.26 -10.53
CA VAL A 212 2.00 12.44 -9.99
C VAL A 212 0.70 12.77 -10.75
N ASN A 213 0.67 12.57 -12.07
CA ASN A 213 -0.51 12.82 -12.90
C ASN A 213 -1.67 11.86 -12.58
N ALA A 214 -1.40 10.63 -12.15
CA ALA A 214 -2.44 9.69 -11.74
C ALA A 214 -3.17 10.16 -10.46
N VAL A 215 -2.48 10.90 -9.59
CA VAL A 215 -3.07 11.48 -8.37
C VAL A 215 -3.81 12.77 -8.66
N MET A 216 -3.26 13.59 -9.56
CA MET A 216 -3.85 14.87 -9.93
C MET A 216 -5.09 14.72 -10.80
N ASP A 217 -5.24 13.57 -11.47
CA ASP A 217 -6.41 13.25 -12.26
C ASP A 217 -7.59 12.79 -11.39
N SER A 218 -8.50 13.72 -11.12
CA SER A 218 -9.71 13.47 -10.36
C SER A 218 -10.77 12.63 -11.09
N THR A 219 -10.67 12.44 -12.41
CA THR A 219 -11.65 11.62 -13.15
C THR A 219 -11.39 10.14 -12.96
N GLY A 220 -10.13 9.77 -12.69
CA GLY A 220 -9.67 8.39 -12.58
C GLY A 220 -9.30 7.74 -13.92
N ASP A 221 -9.30 8.48 -15.03
CA ASP A 221 -8.98 7.96 -16.37
C ASP A 221 -7.51 7.53 -16.48
N THR A 222 -6.62 8.34 -15.92
CA THR A 222 -5.19 8.07 -15.86
C THR A 222 -4.94 6.82 -15.02
N LEU A 223 -5.52 6.76 -13.82
CA LEU A 223 -5.41 5.59 -12.96
C LEU A 223 -5.93 4.33 -13.67
N THR A 224 -7.05 4.46 -14.40
CA THR A 224 -7.67 3.36 -15.14
C THR A 224 -6.73 2.75 -16.16
N SER A 225 -5.99 3.60 -16.87
CA SER A 225 -5.08 3.19 -17.93
C SER A 225 -3.81 2.51 -17.40
N ILE A 226 -3.41 2.80 -16.15
CA ILE A 226 -2.09 2.42 -15.64
C ILE A 226 -2.13 1.30 -14.61
N VAL A 227 -3.27 1.06 -13.97
CA VAL A 227 -3.33 0.12 -12.83
C VAL A 227 -3.02 -1.31 -13.26
N GLY A 228 -3.44 -1.71 -14.47
CA GLY A 228 -3.11 -3.01 -15.04
C GLY A 228 -1.59 -3.17 -15.25
N ILE A 229 -0.94 -2.12 -15.74
CA ILE A 229 0.53 -2.07 -15.92
C ILE A 229 1.22 -2.17 -14.56
N ALA A 230 0.73 -1.45 -13.55
CA ALA A 230 1.29 -1.48 -12.20
C ALA A 230 1.21 -2.89 -11.59
N ILE A 231 0.05 -3.55 -11.68
CA ILE A 231 -0.15 -4.90 -11.16
C ILE A 231 0.75 -5.91 -11.88
N GLU A 232 0.81 -5.86 -13.20
CA GLU A 232 1.66 -6.76 -14.00
C GLU A 232 3.15 -6.55 -13.68
N ALA A 233 3.60 -5.30 -13.55
CA ALA A 233 4.97 -4.97 -13.21
C ALA A 233 5.36 -5.51 -11.82
N LEU A 234 4.49 -5.35 -10.82
CA LEU A 234 4.70 -5.89 -9.46
C LEU A 234 4.71 -7.42 -9.45
N ALA A 235 3.77 -8.07 -10.14
CA ALA A 235 3.70 -9.51 -10.23
C ALA A 235 4.93 -10.13 -10.90
N LYS A 236 5.36 -9.54 -12.03
CA LYS A 236 6.60 -9.92 -12.72
C LYS A 236 7.82 -9.71 -11.82
N ARG A 237 7.89 -8.60 -11.08
CA ARG A 237 9.01 -8.32 -10.19
C ARG A 237 9.07 -9.30 -9.02
N ALA A 238 7.94 -9.60 -8.40
CA ALA A 238 7.82 -10.61 -7.34
C ALA A 238 8.31 -11.99 -7.82
N GLN A 239 7.92 -12.39 -9.04
CA GLN A 239 8.40 -13.64 -9.64
C GLN A 239 9.92 -13.63 -9.86
N GLN A 240 10.47 -12.54 -10.42
CA GLN A 240 11.92 -12.40 -10.63
C GLN A 240 12.69 -12.46 -9.31
N TRP A 241 12.19 -11.79 -8.28
CA TRP A 241 12.78 -11.83 -6.94
C TRP A 241 12.74 -13.26 -6.38
N GLY A 242 11.61 -13.96 -6.47
CA GLY A 242 11.48 -15.35 -6.04
C GLY A 242 12.48 -16.27 -6.72
N GLN A 243 12.62 -16.15 -8.03
CA GLN A 243 13.62 -16.90 -8.82
C GLN A 243 15.05 -16.63 -8.34
N ALA A 244 15.40 -15.36 -8.10
CA ALA A 244 16.72 -14.97 -7.60
C ALA A 244 17.01 -15.52 -6.20
N GLN A 245 15.97 -15.71 -5.38
CA GLN A 245 16.08 -16.27 -4.02
C GLN A 245 15.89 -17.79 -3.99
N ASN A 246 15.63 -18.45 -5.13
CA ASN A 246 15.20 -19.84 -5.22
C ASN A 246 14.00 -20.16 -4.31
N LYS A 247 13.02 -19.24 -4.28
CA LYS A 247 11.78 -19.33 -3.50
C LYS A 247 10.55 -19.31 -4.40
N ASP A 248 9.50 -19.99 -3.97
CA ASP A 248 8.18 -19.77 -4.54
C ASP A 248 7.58 -18.53 -3.85
N VAL A 249 6.87 -17.68 -4.61
CA VAL A 249 6.38 -16.40 -4.09
C VAL A 249 4.88 -16.31 -4.23
N SER A 250 4.21 -16.01 -3.11
CA SER A 250 2.82 -15.60 -3.07
C SER A 250 2.74 -14.09 -2.90
N LEU A 251 2.13 -13.41 -3.85
CA LEU A 251 2.00 -11.95 -3.87
C LEU A 251 0.56 -11.54 -3.56
N GLY A 252 0.36 -10.87 -2.42
CA GLY A 252 -0.86 -10.09 -2.16
C GLY A 252 -0.68 -8.66 -2.62
N ILE A 253 -1.65 -8.06 -3.32
CA ILE A 253 -1.55 -6.67 -3.78
C ILE A 253 -2.57 -5.81 -3.04
N VAL A 254 -2.10 -4.71 -2.46
CA VAL A 254 -2.91 -3.63 -1.90
C VAL A 254 -2.92 -2.48 -2.88
N LEU A 255 -4.09 -2.22 -3.45
CA LEU A 255 -4.38 -1.07 -4.29
C LEU A 255 -5.31 -0.14 -3.52
N SER A 256 -4.78 0.97 -3.01
CA SER A 256 -5.52 1.88 -2.13
C SER A 256 -6.19 3.03 -2.88
N PHE A 257 -6.60 2.77 -4.12
CA PHE A 257 -7.31 3.72 -4.98
C PHE A 257 -8.64 3.15 -5.44
N GLY A 258 -9.64 4.02 -5.58
CA GLY A 258 -10.95 3.68 -6.09
C GLY A 258 -11.34 4.54 -7.28
N PHE A 259 -12.25 4.01 -8.10
CA PHE A 259 -12.82 4.69 -9.25
C PHE A 259 -14.25 5.11 -8.90
N MET A 260 -14.58 6.38 -9.15
CA MET A 260 -15.97 6.85 -9.06
C MET A 260 -16.73 6.65 -10.37
N GLY A 261 -16.01 6.51 -11.49
CA GLY A 261 -16.59 6.31 -12.81
C GLY A 261 -16.84 4.83 -13.14
N GLY A 262 -17.96 4.58 -13.84
CA GLY A 262 -18.29 3.28 -14.41
C GLY A 262 -19.18 2.38 -13.56
N PRO A 263 -19.56 1.21 -14.08
CA PRO A 263 -20.50 0.32 -13.40
C PRO A 263 -19.83 -0.41 -12.22
N HIS A 264 -20.47 -0.35 -11.05
CA HIS A 264 -20.02 -0.98 -9.81
C HIS A 264 -20.47 -2.45 -9.69
N ASP A 265 -20.71 -3.11 -10.81
CA ASP A 265 -21.19 -4.50 -10.93
C ASP A 265 -20.09 -5.46 -11.41
N GLY A 266 -18.83 -5.01 -11.40
CA GLY A 266 -17.68 -5.78 -11.88
C GLY A 266 -17.48 -5.73 -13.41
N GLN A 267 -18.33 -5.05 -14.17
CA GLN A 267 -18.14 -4.90 -15.62
C GLN A 267 -17.11 -3.82 -16.00
N HIS A 268 -16.62 -3.04 -15.03
CA HIS A 268 -15.55 -2.08 -15.27
C HIS A 268 -14.35 -2.76 -15.94
N PRO A 269 -13.77 -2.21 -17.04
CA PRO A 269 -12.69 -2.85 -17.78
C PRO A 269 -11.50 -3.30 -16.90
N ILE A 270 -11.13 -2.47 -15.92
CA ILE A 270 -10.10 -2.81 -14.92
C ILE A 270 -10.49 -4.03 -14.09
N ALA A 271 -11.72 -4.07 -13.56
CA ALA A 271 -12.17 -5.18 -12.73
C ALA A 271 -12.11 -6.49 -13.51
N ARG A 272 -12.48 -6.45 -14.81
CA ARG A 272 -12.33 -7.57 -15.73
C ARG A 272 -10.87 -7.92 -15.99
N GLN A 273 -10.01 -6.92 -16.21
CA GLN A 273 -8.58 -7.13 -16.43
C GLN A 273 -7.94 -7.81 -15.21
N ILE A 274 -8.17 -7.30 -14.00
CA ILE A 274 -7.70 -7.88 -12.74
C ILE A 274 -8.25 -9.30 -12.56
N SER A 275 -9.54 -9.52 -12.80
CA SER A 275 -10.15 -10.85 -12.68
C SER A 275 -9.62 -11.84 -13.73
N SER A 276 -9.15 -11.35 -14.88
CA SER A 276 -8.57 -12.15 -15.96
C SER A 276 -7.08 -12.44 -15.76
N MET A 277 -6.41 -11.72 -14.86
CA MET A 277 -5.03 -12.01 -14.48
C MET A 277 -5.02 -13.37 -13.80
N ARG A 278 -4.60 -14.39 -14.56
CA ARG A 278 -4.37 -15.72 -13.99
C ARG A 278 -3.24 -15.61 -12.97
N PRO A 279 -3.25 -16.44 -11.92
CA PRO A 279 -2.04 -16.69 -11.16
C PRO A 279 -0.90 -16.93 -12.16
N LEU A 280 0.22 -16.22 -12.01
CA LEU A 280 1.39 -16.45 -12.85
C LEU A 280 1.87 -17.87 -12.58
N GLU A 281 1.41 -18.83 -13.40
CA GLU A 281 1.86 -20.20 -13.31
C GLU A 281 3.36 -20.21 -13.60
N MET A 282 4.15 -20.46 -12.56
CA MET A 282 5.58 -20.70 -12.72
C MET A 282 5.72 -21.97 -13.56
N ARG A 283 5.99 -21.79 -14.86
CA ARG A 283 6.37 -22.91 -15.72
C ARG A 283 7.58 -23.57 -15.09
N LYS A 284 7.37 -24.73 -14.46
CA LYS A 284 8.45 -25.64 -14.07
C LYS A 284 9.18 -25.97 -15.37
N LYS A 285 10.36 -25.39 -15.59
CA LYS A 285 11.28 -25.91 -16.59
C LYS A 285 11.57 -27.34 -16.14
N ALA A 286 11.07 -28.33 -16.89
CA ALA A 286 11.52 -29.69 -16.74
C ALA A 286 13.04 -29.67 -16.97
N MET A 287 13.80 -29.99 -15.93
CA MET A 287 15.23 -30.26 -16.03
C MET A 287 15.43 -31.69 -16.52
#